data_AF-A0A353H3M7-F1
#
_entry.id   AF-A0A353H3M7-F1
#
_cell.length_a   1.000
_cell.length_b   1.000
_cell.length_c   1.000
_cell.angle_alpha   90.00
_cell.angle_beta   90.00
_cell.angle_gamma   90.00
#
_symmetry.space_group_name_H-M   'P 1'
#
loop_
_entity.id
_entity.type
_entity.pdbx_description
1 polymer ?
#
loop_
_entity_poly.entity_id
_entity_poly.type
_entity_poly.pdbx_seq_one_letter_code
_entity_poly.pdbx_strand_id
1 'polypeptide(L)' 'MNTVSYNVPSMHCMHCEHTVKSELSELPGVTQVSVSLDDKTVKIDYEAPAT' A
#
# COMPACT_ATOMS: atom_id res chain seq x y z
N MET A 1 15.95 -1.70 -1.06
CA MET A 1 14.73 -1.74 -0.23
C MET A 1 14.40 -0.36 0.31
N ASN A 2 13.36 0.26 -0.25
CA ASN A 2 12.82 1.54 0.19
C ASN A 2 11.42 1.31 0.76
N THR A 3 11.07 2.09 1.78
CA THR A 3 9.77 2.03 2.42
C THR A 3 9.10 3.39 2.33
N VAL A 4 7.87 3.44 1.86
CA VAL A 4 7.06 4.65 1.83
C VAL A 4 5.76 4.43 2.60
N SER A 5 5.37 5.43 3.38
CA SER A 5 4.09 5.43 4.10
C SER A 5 3.27 6.65 3.69
N TYR A 6 2.01 6.39 3.34
CA TYR A 6 1.02 7.38 2.95
C TYR A 6 -0.16 7.34 3.91
N ASN A 7 -0.62 8.49 4.37
CA ASN A 7 -1.86 8.59 5.12
C ASN A 7 -3.02 8.80 4.14
N VAL A 8 -4.03 7.93 4.22
CA VAL A 8 -5.21 7.90 3.34
C VAL A 8 -6.47 8.07 4.21
N PRO A 9 -6.78 9.30 4.63
CA PRO A 9 -7.87 9.55 5.57
C PRO A 9 -9.26 9.17 5.03
N SER A 10 -9.41 9.15 3.70
CA SER A 10 -10.65 8.77 3.01
C SER A 10 -10.86 7.25 2.90
N MET A 11 -9.95 6.42 3.40
CA MET A 11 -10.12 4.97 3.41
C MET A 11 -11.20 4.61 4.44
N HIS A 12 -12.39 4.21 3.95
CA HIS A 12 -13.61 4.03 4.75
C HIS A 12 -14.19 2.62 4.69
N CYS A 13 -13.69 1.75 3.79
CA CYS A 13 -14.26 0.42 3.58
C CYS A 13 -13.17 -0.62 3.39
N MET A 14 -13.42 -1.83 3.91
CA MET A 14 -12.56 -3.01 3.73
C MET A 14 -12.34 -3.35 2.25
N HIS A 15 -13.33 -3.08 1.38
CA HIS A 15 -13.15 -3.22 -0.07
C HIS A 15 -12.06 -2.28 -0.61
N CYS A 16 -12.00 -1.03 -0.15
CA CYS A 16 -10.97 -0.09 -0.59
C CYS A 16 -9.58 -0.52 -0.10
N GLU A 17 -9.49 -1.05 1.12
CA GLU A 17 -8.24 -1.62 1.63
C GLU A 17 -7.74 -2.78 0.76
N HIS A 18 -8.62 -3.75 0.49
CA HIS A 18 -8.30 -4.94 -0.27
C HIS A 18 -7.89 -4.61 -1.70
N THR A 19 -8.64 -3.73 -2.37
CA THR A 19 -8.29 -3.28 -3.72
C THR A 19 -6.94 -2.58 -3.74
N VAL A 20 -6.71 -1.58 -2.87
CA VAL A 20 -5.43 -0.86 -2.84
C VAL A 20 -4.27 -1.80 -2.54
N LYS A 21 -4.44 -2.74 -1.62
CA LYS A 21 -3.41 -3.73 -1.31
C LYS A 21 -3.10 -4.64 -2.51
N SER A 22 -4.12 -5.14 -3.20
CA SER A 22 -3.94 -6.02 -4.37
C SER A 22 -3.22 -5.27 -5.49
N GLU A 23 -3.79 -4.14 -5.92
CA GLU A 23 -3.27 -3.35 -7.05
C GLU A 23 -1.81 -2.95 -6.83
N LEU A 24 -1.47 -2.48 -5.63
CA LEU A 24 -0.09 -2.11 -5.30
C LEU A 24 0.85 -3.31 -5.19
N SER A 25 0.37 -4.47 -4.74
CA SER A 25 1.21 -5.68 -4.63
C SER A 25 1.51 -6.30 -5.99
N GLU A 26 0.69 -6.01 -7.00
CA GLU A 26 0.88 -6.48 -8.38
C GLU A 26 1.88 -5.59 -9.16
N LEU A 27 2.25 -4.43 -8.63
CA LEU A 27 3.22 -3.55 -9.26
C LEU A 27 4.63 -4.16 -9.23
N PRO A 28 5.36 -4.16 -10.37
CA PRO A 28 6.72 -4.68 -10.42
C PRO A 28 7.63 -3.88 -9.50
N GLY A 29 8.46 -4.59 -8.72
CA GLY A 29 9.36 -3.98 -7.74
C GLY A 29 8.74 -3.76 -6.36
N VAL A 30 7.42 -3.88 -6.20
CA VAL A 30 6.81 -3.90 -4.87
C VAL A 30 7.03 -5.27 -4.22
N THR A 31 7.58 -5.25 -3.01
CA THR A 31 7.88 -6.48 -2.25
C THR A 31 6.89 -6.72 -1.13
N GLN A 32 6.34 -5.65 -0.55
CA GLN A 32 5.33 -5.75 0.52
C GLN A 32 4.38 -4.55 0.49
N VAL A 33 3.09 -4.81 0.69
CA VAL A 33 2.08 -3.79 0.96
C VAL A 33 1.37 -4.11 2.26
N SER A 34 1.37 -3.16 3.18
CA SER A 34 0.63 -3.21 4.43
C SER A 34 -0.34 -2.04 4.50
N VAL A 35 -1.61 -2.31 4.77
CA VAL A 35 -2.63 -1.28 4.92
C VAL A 35 -3.23 -1.38 6.31
N SER A 36 -3.42 -0.24 6.97
CA SER A 36 -4.01 -0.14 8.30
C SER A 36 -5.21 0.80 8.22
N LEU A 37 -6.43 0.24 8.29
CA LEU A 37 -7.67 1.01 8.31
C LEU A 37 -7.85 1.82 9.60
N ASP A 38 -7.45 1.26 10.75
CA ASP A 38 -7.46 1.96 12.05
C ASP A 38 -6.63 3.24 12.00
N ASP A 39 -5.41 3.12 11.48
CA ASP A 39 -4.43 4.22 11.39
C ASP A 39 -4.62 5.09 10.14
N LYS A 40 -5.50 4.66 9.22
CA LYS A 40 -5.70 5.24 7.88
C LYS A 40 -4.36 5.39 7.13
N THR A 41 -3.49 4.40 7.24
CA THR A 41 -2.12 4.46 6.70
C THR A 41 -1.85 3.29 5.77
N VAL A 42 -1.20 3.56 4.64
CA VAL A 42 -0.71 2.58 3.64
C VAL A 42 0.81 2.60 3.67
N LYS A 43 1.44 1.45 3.82
CA LYS A 43 2.89 1.28 3.84
C LYS A 43 3.30 0.32 2.73
N ILE A 44 4.26 0.74 1.92
CA ILE A 44 4.72 0.02 0.73
C ILE A 44 6.23 -0.13 0.85
N ASP A 45 6.70 -1.37 0.82
CA ASP A 45 8.10 -1.70 0.67
C ASP A 45 8.34 -2.11 -0.79
N TYR A 46 9.35 -1.50 -1.40
CA TYR A 46 9.67 -1.72 -2.81
C TYR A 46 11.18 -1.64 -3.06
N GLU A 47 11.61 -2.24 -4.16
CA GLU A 47 12.97 -2.16 -4.68
C GLU A 47 13.00 -1.38 -6.00
N ALA A 48 14.05 -0.59 -6.20
CA ALA A 48 14.14 0.29 -7.36
C ALA A 48 14.62 -0.46 -8.63
N PRO A 49 14.09 -0.13 -9.82
CA PRO A 49 12.94 0.75 -10.05
C PRO A 49 11.62 -0.05 -10.01
N ALA A 50 10.72 0.34 -9.12
CA ALA A 50 9.31 0.02 -9.27
C ALA A 50 8.72 1.02 -10.29
N THR A 51 8.17 0.54 -11.40
CA THR A 51 7.63 1.36 -12.51
C THR A 51 6.17 1.04 -12.78
#